data_AF-A0A4Y2BLR2-F1
#
_entry.id   AF-A0A4Y2BLR2-F1
#
_cell.length_a   1.000
_cell.length_b   1.000
_cell.length_c   1.000
_cell.angle_alpha   90.00
_cell.angle_beta   90.00
_cell.angle_gamma   90.00
#
_symmetry.space_group_name_H-M   'P 1'
#
loop_
_entity.id
_entity.type
_entity.pdbx_description
1 polymer ?
#
loop_
_entity_poly.entity_id
_entity_poly.type
_entity_poly.pdbx_seq_one_letter_code
_entity_poly.pdbx_strand_id
1 'polypeptide(L)'
;MAVRHVTGSARIINILNGLGHCISHSAVLEYDTELAEMQLNSVDCLPVGIVSSKFATFVWDNIDFCEETVTGHGTTHSTNGIIVQSKMPSDLGNNIYLKSGQKSKKRKIDPPVNHIPNYFIGQRCNPEVPEITTCDNKREKLSKAKLIDAAYIVAKLPAKDKEPLPGWTGFNCMLERENIPNITTIRYLPVLEANPTEFSTINAILMKSLDLCKKLGIKETVLVFDQAIYSKAQQIRWKEEKYKTSLVIRLGEFHVSMSFLAVIGKRFKDAGLYNILVESGIVAEGSINGVLSGKCYNRSIRCHKIMFEAISRLLWAEFLDSISTEERLHCLEMSLRLYENYKQGILKMNDLPVDFLLIFENFNKFFAKNCEINVTFAFWISYLEMVGSLLRFLLATRTADWDLHLTVIEEIIPWFFSYDHVNYARYFPIYLLEMLNLPKTHPLVYSELSAGNVAAQRQNNYGFCGIAMDQVIEQTANRDSKTKGGLKGFSRNPAAVHRWMLSHHLRAHICLSCEQLSGKAKEEYIKKDIYPAEIQKFEDMVNIVVNTITSMINPFTSREDMLVNISSGAYATDAVQLDLTRAKILGKDAYEKTS
;
A
#
# COMPACT_ATOMS: atom_id res chain seq x y z
N MET A 1 -18.76 15.65 22.72
CA MET A 1 -17.54 15.36 21.90
C MET A 1 -17.84 14.47 20.70
N ALA A 2 -18.49 13.31 20.85
CA ALA A 2 -18.82 12.41 19.74
C ALA A 2 -19.56 13.10 18.57
N VAL A 3 -20.64 13.85 18.86
CA VAL A 3 -21.37 14.62 17.82
C VAL A 3 -20.48 15.63 17.10
N ARG A 4 -19.57 16.29 17.81
CA ARG A 4 -18.60 17.23 17.22
C ARG A 4 -17.62 16.51 16.31
N HIS A 5 -17.12 15.35 16.72
CA HIS A 5 -16.22 14.52 15.93
C HIS A 5 -16.87 14.01 14.64
N VAL A 6 -18.11 13.53 14.71
CA VAL A 6 -18.82 12.97 13.55
C VAL A 6 -19.28 14.07 12.57
N THR A 7 -19.82 15.18 13.09
CA THR A 7 -20.54 16.15 12.26
C THR A 7 -19.80 17.46 12.02
N GLY A 8 -18.89 17.86 12.90
CA GLY A 8 -18.30 19.20 12.93
C GLY A 8 -19.30 20.35 13.15
N SER A 9 -20.60 20.07 13.25
CA SER A 9 -21.66 21.07 13.12
C SER A 9 -22.03 21.70 14.47
N ALA A 10 -21.80 23.01 14.60
CA ALA A 10 -22.29 23.79 15.74
C ALA A 10 -23.84 23.81 15.81
N ARG A 11 -24.52 23.85 14.66
CA ARG A 11 -26.00 23.86 14.58
C ARG A 11 -26.61 22.62 15.22
N ILE A 12 -26.20 21.42 14.81
CA ILE A 12 -26.65 20.14 15.41
C ILE A 12 -26.40 20.11 16.92
N ILE A 13 -25.22 20.53 17.38
CA ILE A 13 -24.92 20.57 18.83
C ILE A 13 -25.87 21.54 19.56
N ASN A 14 -26.12 22.72 19.00
CA ASN A 14 -27.04 23.70 19.60
C ASN A 14 -28.49 23.21 19.61
N ILE A 15 -28.96 22.51 18.57
CA ILE A 15 -30.29 21.89 18.54
C ILE A 15 -30.41 20.84 19.65
N LEU A 16 -29.43 19.92 19.73
CA LEU A 16 -29.43 18.88 20.76
C LEU A 16 -29.31 19.46 22.17
N ASN A 17 -28.55 20.55 22.35
CA ASN A 17 -28.46 21.27 23.61
C ASN A 17 -29.78 21.94 23.99
N GLY A 18 -30.45 22.61 23.03
CA GLY A 18 -31.77 23.21 23.26
C GLY A 18 -32.85 22.18 23.61
N LEU A 19 -32.69 20.92 23.17
CA LEU A 19 -33.53 19.79 23.54
C LEU A 19 -33.08 19.07 24.84
N GLY A 20 -32.03 19.53 25.50
CA GLY A 20 -31.52 18.93 26.74
C GLY A 20 -30.72 17.63 26.59
N HIS A 21 -30.31 17.27 25.36
CA HIS A 21 -29.59 16.02 25.08
C HIS A 21 -28.06 16.14 25.11
N CYS A 22 -27.51 17.36 25.12
CA CYS A 22 -26.07 17.55 25.27
C CYS A 22 -25.72 18.94 25.82
N ILE A 23 -24.44 19.16 26.13
CA ILE A 23 -23.90 20.47 26.52
C ILE A 23 -23.84 21.44 25.34
N SER A 24 -23.71 22.74 25.63
CA SER A 24 -23.62 23.79 24.62
C SER A 24 -22.37 23.64 23.72
N HIS A 25 -22.44 24.21 22.51
CA HIS A 25 -21.29 24.21 21.59
C HIS A 25 -20.06 24.91 22.20
N SER A 26 -20.26 25.97 22.99
CA SER A 26 -19.17 26.64 23.72
C SER A 26 -18.47 25.71 24.71
N ALA A 27 -19.23 24.97 25.51
CA ALA A 27 -18.68 24.00 26.45
C ALA A 27 -17.96 22.86 25.73
N VAL A 28 -18.47 22.41 24.57
CA VAL A 28 -17.76 21.42 23.73
C VAL A 28 -16.38 21.93 23.29
N LEU A 29 -16.27 23.21 22.90
CA LEU A 29 -14.98 23.80 22.50
C LEU A 29 -14.01 23.96 23.68
N GLU A 30 -14.52 24.19 24.89
CA GLU A 30 -13.71 24.21 26.11
C GLU A 30 -13.12 22.82 26.37
N TYR A 31 -13.93 21.76 26.34
CA TYR A 31 -13.42 20.39 26.46
C TYR A 31 -12.44 20.02 25.34
N ASP A 32 -12.68 20.48 24.11
CA ASP A 32 -11.76 20.27 22.99
C ASP A 32 -10.40 20.95 23.21
N THR A 33 -10.42 22.14 23.81
CA THR A 33 -9.22 22.90 24.19
C THR A 33 -8.51 22.19 25.34
N GLU A 34 -9.24 21.70 26.33
CA GLU A 34 -8.69 20.95 27.46
C GLU A 34 -8.00 19.65 27.01
N LEU A 35 -8.61 18.88 26.11
CA LEU A 35 -7.98 17.70 25.51
C LEU A 35 -6.67 18.04 24.79
N ALA A 36 -6.62 19.19 24.12
CA ALA A 36 -5.42 19.64 23.45
C ALA A 36 -4.35 20.18 24.43
N GLU A 37 -4.74 20.88 25.49
CA GLU A 37 -3.84 21.30 26.58
C GLU A 37 -3.27 20.07 27.31
N MET A 38 -4.07 19.02 27.55
CA MET A 38 -3.58 17.75 28.11
C MET A 38 -2.49 17.12 27.23
N GLN A 39 -2.65 17.19 25.91
CA GLN A 39 -1.67 16.67 24.96
C GLN A 39 -0.38 17.51 24.93
N LEU A 40 -0.46 18.81 25.19
CA LEU A 40 0.71 19.69 25.32
C LEU A 40 1.44 19.51 26.65
N ASN A 41 0.68 19.22 27.72
CA ASN A 41 1.20 19.01 29.07
C ASN A 41 1.62 17.55 29.33
N SER A 42 1.54 16.66 28.34
CA SER A 42 2.05 15.29 28.49
C SER A 42 3.56 15.30 28.66
N VAL A 43 4.06 14.45 29.56
CA VAL A 43 5.50 14.23 29.76
C VAL A 43 6.12 13.90 28.39
N ASP A 44 7.24 14.55 28.06
CA ASP A 44 7.99 14.42 26.80
C ASP A 44 7.37 15.03 25.52
N CYS A 45 6.22 15.71 25.59
CA CYS A 45 5.51 16.30 24.43
C CYS A 45 5.19 15.28 23.32
N LEU A 46 5.11 13.99 23.65
CA LEU A 46 4.77 12.91 22.71
C LEU A 46 3.26 12.65 22.67
N PRO A 47 2.76 12.19 21.50
CA PRO A 47 1.53 11.45 21.32
C PRO A 47 0.94 10.74 22.54
N VAL A 48 -0.24 11.06 23.09
CA VAL A 48 -0.82 10.19 24.14
C VAL A 48 -0.96 8.75 23.61
N GLY A 49 -0.36 7.78 24.28
CA GLY A 49 -0.34 6.36 23.88
C GLY A 49 0.85 5.96 23.02
N ILE A 50 1.77 6.88 22.72
CA ILE A 50 3.12 6.55 22.23
C ILE A 50 4.02 6.24 23.43
N VAL A 51 4.79 5.18 23.31
CA VAL A 51 5.69 4.68 24.36
C VAL A 51 7.12 5.13 24.06
N SER A 52 7.77 5.74 25.05
CA SER A 52 9.18 6.12 24.98
C SER A 52 10.11 4.90 24.91
N SER A 53 11.32 5.10 24.42
CA SER A 53 12.38 4.11 24.19
C SER A 53 11.97 2.95 23.28
N LYS A 54 10.98 3.17 22.41
CA LYS A 54 10.44 2.15 21.52
C LYS A 54 10.42 2.65 20.08
N PHE A 55 10.79 1.78 19.15
CA PHE A 55 10.84 2.09 17.72
C PHE A 55 9.49 2.64 17.23
N ALA A 56 9.58 3.64 16.37
CA ALA A 56 8.43 4.21 15.70
C ALA A 56 8.84 4.56 14.27
N THR A 57 7.87 4.54 13.36
CA THR A 57 8.01 5.06 11.99
C THR A 57 7.28 6.39 11.91
N PHE A 58 7.88 7.38 11.25
CA PHE A 58 7.22 8.64 10.95
C PHE A 58 6.86 8.69 9.47
N VAL A 59 5.65 9.14 9.19
CA VAL A 59 5.18 9.32 7.81
C VAL A 59 4.76 10.76 7.68
N TRP A 60 5.26 11.45 6.66
CA TRP A 60 4.81 12.80 6.34
C TRP A 60 4.34 12.87 4.90
N ASP A 61 3.32 13.69 4.70
CA ASP A 61 2.67 13.81 3.40
C ASP A 61 2.05 15.20 3.24
N ASN A 62 1.82 15.60 1.99
CA ASN A 62 1.14 16.83 1.68
C ASN A 62 -0.36 16.72 2.02
N ILE A 63 -0.93 17.80 2.51
CA ILE A 63 -2.37 17.98 2.56
C ILE A 63 -2.77 19.30 1.92
N ASP A 64 -3.48 19.17 0.79
CA ASP A 64 -4.16 20.29 0.15
C ASP A 64 -5.64 20.32 0.53
N PHE A 65 -6.11 21.50 0.93
CA PHE A 65 -7.53 21.81 1.00
C PHE A 65 -7.90 22.63 -0.24
N CYS A 66 -8.82 22.10 -1.06
CA CYS A 66 -9.43 22.86 -2.16
C CYS A 66 -10.36 23.92 -1.58
N GLU A 67 -9.80 25.01 -1.08
CA GLU A 67 -10.52 26.20 -0.66
C GLU A 67 -10.78 27.06 -1.90
N GLU A 68 -12.03 27.46 -2.10
CA GLU A 68 -12.39 28.45 -3.13
C GLU A 68 -11.83 29.81 -2.71
N THR A 69 -10.59 30.08 -3.11
CA THR A 69 -9.97 31.39 -3.01
C THR A 69 -10.14 32.11 -4.35
N VAL A 70 -10.37 33.43 -4.30
CA VAL A 70 -10.67 34.26 -5.48
C VAL A 70 -9.59 34.15 -6.57
N THR A 71 -8.34 33.86 -6.19
CA THR A 71 -7.18 33.79 -7.09
C THR A 71 -6.55 32.41 -7.18
N GLY A 72 -7.06 31.41 -6.42
CA GLY A 72 -6.34 30.16 -6.19
C GLY A 72 -5.10 30.30 -5.28
N HIS A 73 -4.70 31.52 -4.87
CA HIS A 73 -3.59 31.76 -3.94
C HIS A 73 -4.08 31.86 -2.49
N GLY A 74 -3.24 31.40 -1.55
CA GLY A 74 -3.58 31.40 -0.11
C GLY A 74 -4.47 30.24 0.32
N THR A 75 -4.53 29.18 -0.48
CA THR A 75 -5.01 27.85 -0.08
C THR A 75 -4.06 27.24 0.95
N THR A 76 -4.61 26.51 1.92
CA THR A 76 -3.82 25.85 2.96
C THR A 76 -2.98 24.72 2.34
N HIS A 77 -1.71 24.99 2.03
CA HIS A 77 -0.69 24.00 1.66
C HIS A 77 0.09 23.61 2.91
N SER A 78 -0.28 22.49 3.49
CA SER A 78 0.24 22.05 4.78
C SER A 78 0.84 20.66 4.66
N THR A 79 1.79 20.35 5.53
CA THR A 79 2.32 18.99 5.65
C THR A 79 1.75 18.32 6.89
N ASN A 80 1.05 17.19 6.69
CA ASN A 80 0.60 16.32 7.78
C ASN A 80 1.71 15.33 8.14
N GLY A 81 1.74 14.93 9.41
CA GLY A 81 2.59 13.85 9.88
C GLY A 81 1.83 12.87 10.74
N ILE A 82 2.23 11.61 10.71
CA ILE A 82 1.82 10.60 11.67
C ILE A 82 3.03 9.88 12.26
N ILE A 83 2.87 9.42 13.49
CA ILE A 83 3.77 8.48 14.16
C ILE A 83 3.06 7.14 14.31
N VAL A 84 3.77 6.08 13.97
CA VAL A 84 3.26 4.72 13.90
C VAL A 84 4.17 3.80 14.72
N GLN A 85 3.59 3.10 15.70
CA GLN A 85 4.34 2.25 16.65
C GLN A 85 3.57 0.96 16.94
N SER A 86 4.22 -0.21 16.84
CA SER A 86 3.60 -1.50 17.14
C SER A 86 3.18 -1.59 18.61
N LYS A 87 1.98 -2.07 18.92
CA LYS A 87 1.45 -2.22 20.29
C LYS A 87 1.83 -3.59 20.83
N MET A 88 2.61 -3.62 21.90
CA MET A 88 2.96 -4.87 22.59
C MET A 88 1.92 -5.18 23.67
N PRO A 89 1.69 -6.45 24.02
CA PRO A 89 0.81 -6.82 25.14
C PRO A 89 1.19 -6.13 26.46
N SER A 90 2.47 -5.88 26.69
CA SER A 90 2.99 -5.14 27.84
C SER A 90 2.52 -3.68 27.91
N ASP A 91 2.11 -3.09 26.78
CA ASP A 91 1.70 -1.68 26.71
C ASP A 91 0.27 -1.45 27.23
N LEU A 92 -0.50 -2.52 27.47
CA LEU A 92 -1.88 -2.47 27.97
C LEU A 92 -2.00 -1.89 29.39
N GLY A 93 -0.90 -1.88 30.16
CA GLY A 93 -0.84 -1.28 31.51
C GLY A 93 -0.81 0.25 31.51
N ASN A 94 -0.42 0.88 30.40
CA ASN A 94 -0.44 2.34 30.25
C ASN A 94 -1.80 2.83 29.76
N ASN A 95 -2.88 2.39 30.42
CA ASN A 95 -4.12 3.15 30.40
C ASN A 95 -3.78 4.51 31.00
N ILE A 96 -3.50 5.48 30.13
CA ILE A 96 -3.33 6.88 30.52
C ILE A 96 -4.71 7.30 31.02
N TYR A 97 -4.94 7.11 32.31
CA TYR A 97 -5.93 7.84 33.06
C TYR A 97 -5.55 9.30 32.86
N LEU A 98 -6.20 9.94 31.88
CA LEU A 98 -6.12 11.37 31.69
C LEU A 98 -6.51 11.96 33.04
N LYS A 99 -5.56 12.64 33.72
CA LYS A 99 -5.87 13.44 34.90
C LYS A 99 -7.06 14.33 34.53
N SER A 100 -8.09 14.40 35.38
CA SER A 100 -9.18 15.34 35.17
C SER A 100 -8.57 16.74 35.01
N GLY A 101 -8.78 17.35 33.85
CA GLY A 101 -8.28 18.70 33.65
C GLY A 101 -9.11 19.67 34.48
N GLN A 102 -8.49 20.78 34.85
CA GLN A 102 -9.19 21.89 35.48
C GLN A 102 -9.92 22.68 34.39
N LYS A 103 -11.19 23.02 34.60
CA LYS A 103 -11.98 23.88 33.70
C LYS A 103 -11.26 25.22 33.51
N SER A 104 -10.54 25.39 32.40
CA SER A 104 -9.77 26.60 32.15
C SER A 104 -10.60 27.75 31.57
N LYS A 105 -11.87 27.51 31.19
CA LYS A 105 -12.75 28.42 30.42
C LYS A 105 -12.10 28.96 29.12
N LYS A 106 -10.94 28.42 28.73
CA LYS A 106 -10.20 28.81 27.52
C LYS A 106 -10.80 28.09 26.32
N ARG A 107 -10.95 28.85 25.23
CA ARG A 107 -11.55 28.37 23.96
C ARG A 107 -10.56 28.42 22.80
N LYS A 108 -9.30 28.77 23.07
CA LYS A 108 -8.22 28.93 22.10
C LYS A 108 -6.93 28.40 22.73
N ILE A 109 -6.12 27.79 21.88
CA ILE A 109 -4.72 27.45 22.16
C ILE A 109 -3.92 28.21 21.13
N ASP A 110 -2.90 28.93 21.59
CA ASP A 110 -1.99 29.61 20.68
C ASP A 110 -1.12 28.55 20.00
N PRO A 111 -1.09 28.53 18.65
CA PRO A 111 -0.24 27.61 17.94
C PRO A 111 1.23 27.95 18.21
N PRO A 112 2.13 26.96 18.25
CA PRO A 112 3.57 27.22 18.33
C PRO A 112 3.99 28.05 17.11
N VAL A 113 4.94 28.96 17.31
CA VAL A 113 5.54 29.72 16.20
C VAL A 113 6.33 28.75 15.34
N ASN A 114 5.78 28.35 14.19
CA ASN A 114 6.45 27.51 13.21
C ASN A 114 7.44 28.37 12.40
N HIS A 115 8.64 28.60 12.92
CA HIS A 115 9.71 29.18 12.12
C HIS A 115 10.32 28.09 11.23
N ILE A 116 10.05 28.13 9.93
CA ILE A 116 10.69 27.26 8.95
C ILE A 116 12.00 27.93 8.53
N PRO A 117 13.16 27.42 8.98
CA PRO A 117 14.42 28.02 8.60
C PRO A 117 14.67 27.82 7.11
N ASN A 118 15.20 28.86 6.46
CA ASN A 118 15.61 28.76 5.07
C ASN A 118 16.68 27.68 4.93
N TYR A 119 16.49 26.79 3.96
CA TYR A 119 17.49 25.79 3.60
C TYR A 119 17.90 25.97 2.14
N PHE A 120 19.18 26.22 1.93
CA PHE A 120 19.77 26.36 0.60
C PHE A 120 20.51 25.08 0.25
N ILE A 121 19.99 24.35 -0.74
CA ILE A 121 20.56 23.05 -1.11
C ILE A 121 22.00 23.17 -1.61
N GLY A 122 22.39 24.26 -2.28
CA GLY A 122 23.70 24.38 -2.92
C GLY A 122 23.93 23.31 -4.02
N GLN A 123 25.18 22.91 -4.24
CA GLN A 123 25.54 21.92 -5.26
C GLN A 123 25.04 20.53 -4.89
N ARG A 124 24.45 19.78 -5.83
CA ARG A 124 23.99 18.40 -5.59
C ARG A 124 25.16 17.48 -5.26
N CYS A 125 25.00 16.63 -4.26
CA CYS A 125 25.92 15.53 -3.98
C CYS A 125 25.33 14.24 -4.57
N ASN A 126 26.19 13.38 -5.11
CA ASN A 126 25.81 12.02 -5.44
C ASN A 126 25.78 11.18 -4.16
N PRO A 127 24.92 10.15 -4.09
CA PRO A 127 24.99 9.20 -2.99
C PRO A 127 26.35 8.50 -2.99
N GLU A 128 26.87 8.19 -1.81
CA GLU A 128 27.89 7.15 -1.67
C GLU A 128 27.25 5.83 -2.08
N VAL A 129 27.80 5.17 -3.10
CA VAL A 129 27.30 3.87 -3.56
C VAL A 129 27.75 2.82 -2.56
N PRO A 130 26.83 2.20 -1.78
CA PRO A 130 27.20 1.16 -0.84
C PRO A 130 27.65 -0.11 -1.60
N GLU A 131 28.57 -0.89 -1.03
CA GLU A 131 28.92 -2.19 -1.61
C GLU A 131 27.69 -3.08 -1.76
N ILE A 132 27.60 -3.81 -2.87
CA ILE A 132 26.50 -4.76 -3.11
C ILE A 132 26.62 -5.91 -2.12
N THR A 133 25.68 -5.99 -1.19
CA THR A 133 25.55 -7.15 -0.30
C THR A 133 24.53 -8.11 -0.93
N THR A 134 25.02 -9.19 -1.56
CA THR A 134 24.16 -10.29 -2.02
C THR A 134 23.63 -11.07 -0.83
N CYS A 135 22.34 -11.42 -0.82
CA CYS A 135 21.74 -12.24 0.23
C CYS A 135 20.91 -13.36 -0.40
N ASP A 136 21.46 -14.58 -0.41
CA ASP A 136 20.88 -15.74 -1.10
C ASP A 136 19.47 -16.12 -0.60
N ASN A 137 19.17 -15.90 0.69
CA ASN A 137 17.88 -16.20 1.32
C ASN A 137 16.68 -15.49 0.66
N LYS A 138 16.92 -14.40 -0.09
CA LYS A 138 15.87 -13.61 -0.75
C LYS A 138 15.23 -14.31 -1.94
N ARG A 139 16.03 -15.05 -2.72
CA ARG A 139 15.57 -15.78 -3.91
C ARG A 139 14.62 -16.93 -3.56
N GLU A 140 14.83 -17.57 -2.41
CA GLU A 140 13.96 -18.63 -1.92
C GLU A 140 12.56 -18.10 -1.58
N LYS A 141 12.46 -16.97 -0.86
CA LYS A 141 11.18 -16.33 -0.51
C LYS A 141 10.35 -15.96 -1.75
N LEU A 142 10.99 -15.37 -2.77
CA LEU A 142 10.29 -15.04 -4.02
C LEU A 142 9.79 -16.31 -4.73
N SER A 143 10.59 -17.37 -4.76
CA SER A 143 10.22 -18.64 -5.37
C SER A 143 9.02 -19.28 -4.67
N LYS A 144 9.01 -19.28 -3.33
CA LYS A 144 7.86 -19.74 -2.54
C LYS A 144 6.60 -18.91 -2.80
N ALA A 145 6.73 -17.58 -2.87
CA ALA A 145 5.59 -16.70 -3.19
C ALA A 145 5.00 -17.01 -4.59
N LYS A 146 5.85 -17.26 -5.59
CA LYS A 146 5.41 -17.67 -6.94
C LYS A 146 4.69 -19.02 -6.93
N LEU A 147 5.16 -19.99 -6.14
CA LEU A 147 4.50 -21.28 -5.97
C LEU A 147 3.12 -21.15 -5.32
N ILE A 148 2.93 -20.21 -4.40
CA ILE A 148 1.61 -19.94 -3.81
C ILE A 148 0.65 -19.30 -4.80
N ASP A 149 1.12 -18.35 -5.61
CA ASP A 149 0.32 -17.80 -6.71
C ASP A 149 -0.11 -18.91 -7.69
N ALA A 150 0.78 -19.87 -7.98
CA ALA A 150 0.45 -21.03 -8.82
C ALA A 150 -0.55 -21.97 -8.14
N ALA A 151 -0.35 -22.30 -6.85
CA ALA A 151 -1.26 -23.14 -6.09
C ALA A 151 -2.66 -22.50 -5.98
N TYR A 152 -2.73 -21.17 -5.84
CA TYR A 152 -3.98 -20.41 -5.90
C TYR A 152 -4.74 -20.63 -7.20
N ILE A 153 -4.06 -20.57 -8.36
CA ILE A 153 -4.71 -20.82 -9.65
C ILE A 153 -5.12 -22.28 -9.77
N VAL A 154 -4.22 -23.22 -9.46
CA VAL A 154 -4.47 -24.66 -9.63
C VAL A 154 -5.59 -25.15 -8.70
N ALA A 155 -5.67 -24.65 -7.46
CA ALA A 155 -6.78 -24.96 -6.54
C ALA A 155 -8.15 -24.46 -7.03
N LYS A 156 -8.17 -23.55 -8.02
CA LYS A 156 -9.38 -22.99 -8.63
C LYS A 156 -9.72 -23.57 -10.01
N LEU A 157 -8.92 -24.51 -10.50
CA LEU A 157 -9.25 -25.30 -11.70
C LEU A 157 -10.34 -26.39 -11.51
N PRO A 158 -10.77 -26.84 -10.29
CA PRO A 158 -11.78 -27.89 -10.19
C PRO A 158 -13.12 -27.56 -10.87
N ALA A 159 -13.87 -28.61 -11.21
CA ALA A 159 -15.11 -28.59 -12.00
C ALA A 159 -16.22 -27.65 -11.45
N LYS A 160 -17.06 -27.17 -12.37
CA LYS A 160 -18.17 -26.20 -12.21
C LYS A 160 -19.13 -26.45 -11.03
N ASP A 161 -19.11 -27.64 -10.45
CA ASP A 161 -20.05 -28.09 -9.42
C ASP A 161 -19.54 -27.88 -7.98
N LYS A 162 -18.35 -27.29 -7.79
CA LYS A 162 -17.79 -26.94 -6.48
C LYS A 162 -18.11 -25.49 -6.08
N GLU A 163 -18.14 -25.24 -4.78
CA GLU A 163 -18.24 -23.87 -4.27
C GLU A 163 -16.99 -23.06 -4.66
N PRO A 164 -17.14 -21.80 -5.09
CA PRO A 164 -15.99 -21.00 -5.48
C PRO A 164 -15.05 -20.73 -4.30
N LEU A 165 -13.74 -20.75 -4.58
CA LEU A 165 -12.73 -20.25 -3.64
C LEU A 165 -12.62 -18.72 -3.72
N PRO A 166 -12.23 -18.05 -2.62
CA PRO A 166 -12.01 -16.61 -2.63
C PRO A 166 -11.02 -16.16 -3.70
N GLY A 167 -11.16 -14.92 -4.17
CA GLY A 167 -10.13 -14.27 -4.97
C GLY A 167 -8.83 -14.07 -4.17
N TRP A 168 -7.75 -13.67 -4.85
CA TRP A 168 -6.38 -13.65 -4.32
C TRP A 168 -6.22 -13.02 -2.92
N THR A 169 -6.94 -11.93 -2.61
CA THR A 169 -6.88 -11.32 -1.26
C THR A 169 -7.48 -12.24 -0.20
N GLY A 170 -8.67 -12.80 -0.48
CA GLY A 170 -9.36 -13.69 0.44
C GLY A 170 -8.61 -14.99 0.62
N PHE A 171 -8.01 -15.51 -0.45
CA PHE A 171 -7.18 -16.71 -0.43
C PHE A 171 -6.00 -16.56 0.54
N ASN A 172 -5.19 -15.51 0.37
CA ASN A 172 -4.07 -15.23 1.26
C ASN A 172 -4.50 -14.84 2.69
N CYS A 173 -5.66 -14.18 2.86
CA CYS A 173 -6.24 -13.95 4.19
C CYS A 173 -6.53 -15.22 4.98
N MET A 174 -6.93 -16.30 4.28
CA MET A 174 -7.20 -17.58 4.92
C MET A 174 -5.93 -18.37 5.21
N LEU A 175 -4.93 -18.30 4.31
CA LEU A 175 -3.61 -18.91 4.56
C LEU A 175 -2.91 -18.31 5.78
N GLU A 176 -3.04 -17.00 5.97
CA GLU A 176 -2.42 -16.26 7.09
C GLU A 176 -3.40 -16.02 8.26
N ARG A 177 -4.42 -16.86 8.41
CA ARG A 177 -5.46 -16.64 9.44
C ARG A 177 -4.88 -16.72 10.86
N GLU A 178 -3.87 -17.56 11.07
CA GLU A 178 -3.25 -17.78 12.40
C GLU A 178 -2.08 -16.83 12.68
N ASN A 179 -1.45 -16.27 11.65
CA ASN A 179 -0.25 -15.43 11.77
C ASN A 179 -0.62 -13.95 11.95
N ILE A 180 -1.27 -13.59 13.06
CA ILE A 180 -1.79 -12.23 13.28
C ILE A 180 -0.71 -11.32 13.89
N PRO A 181 -0.25 -10.25 13.19
CA PRO A 181 0.69 -9.29 13.76
C PRO A 181 0.08 -8.45 14.87
N ASN A 182 0.94 -7.84 15.67
CA ASN A 182 0.55 -6.86 16.68
C ASN A 182 -0.15 -5.65 16.06
N ILE A 183 -1.27 -5.21 16.64
CA ILE A 183 -1.95 -3.97 16.24
C ILE A 183 -0.98 -2.79 16.42
N THR A 184 -1.07 -1.80 15.55
CA THR A 184 -0.23 -0.60 15.58
C THR A 184 -0.99 0.58 16.16
N THR A 185 -0.32 1.35 17.02
CA THR A 185 -0.77 2.66 17.50
C THR A 185 -0.39 3.73 16.47
N ILE A 186 -1.39 4.50 16.03
CA ILE A 186 -1.22 5.60 15.07
C ILE A 186 -1.61 6.89 15.77
N ARG A 187 -0.74 7.91 15.73
CA ARG A 187 -1.03 9.26 16.27
C ARG A 187 -0.63 10.34 15.27
N TYR A 188 -1.33 11.46 15.35
CA TYR A 188 -1.10 12.59 14.45
C TYR A 188 -0.02 13.49 15.05
N LEU A 189 0.91 13.91 14.20
CA LEU A 189 1.94 14.88 14.52
C LEU A 189 1.43 16.29 14.20
N PRO A 190 1.96 17.34 14.85
CA PRO A 190 1.54 18.70 14.55
C PRO A 190 1.87 19.07 13.10
N VAL A 191 0.92 19.70 12.40
CA VAL A 191 1.11 20.15 11.02
C VAL A 191 2.17 21.22 10.90
N LEU A 192 2.88 21.15 9.78
CA LEU A 192 3.72 22.23 9.30
C LEU A 192 2.94 23.02 8.25
N GLU A 193 2.72 24.30 8.51
CA GLU A 193 2.00 25.22 7.60
C GLU A 193 2.90 25.67 6.45
N ALA A 194 3.40 24.70 5.68
CA ALA A 194 4.15 24.95 4.47
C ALA A 194 4.08 23.78 3.50
N ASN A 195 4.35 24.11 2.24
CA ASN A 195 4.32 23.16 1.16
C ASN A 195 5.55 22.22 1.23
N PRO A 196 5.34 20.87 1.28
CA PRO A 196 6.43 19.90 1.36
C PRO A 196 7.26 19.78 0.08
N THR A 197 6.97 20.57 -0.96
CA THR A 197 7.81 20.64 -2.16
C THR A 197 9.00 21.60 -2.00
N GLU A 198 9.02 22.46 -0.98
CA GLU A 198 10.15 23.36 -0.74
C GLU A 198 11.24 22.68 0.09
N PHE A 199 12.51 22.87 -0.28
CA PHE A 199 13.64 22.30 0.48
C PHE A 199 13.66 22.74 1.95
N SER A 200 13.27 23.99 2.24
CA SER A 200 13.14 24.50 3.61
C SER A 200 12.13 23.70 4.43
N THR A 201 10.95 23.41 3.84
CA THR A 201 9.92 22.59 4.49
C THR A 201 10.42 21.16 4.73
N ILE A 202 11.07 20.54 3.74
CA ILE A 202 11.61 19.19 3.87
C ILE A 202 12.68 19.15 4.96
N ASN A 203 13.59 20.12 5.00
CA ASN A 203 14.59 20.21 6.05
C ASN A 203 13.93 20.36 7.44
N ALA A 204 12.86 21.17 7.55
CA ALA A 204 12.09 21.29 8.79
C ALA A 204 11.44 19.97 9.21
N ILE A 205 10.91 19.18 8.27
CA ILE A 205 10.41 17.82 8.52
C ILE A 205 11.52 16.94 9.10
N LEU A 206 12.70 16.91 8.46
CA LEU A 206 13.83 16.09 8.93
C LEU A 206 14.32 16.51 10.33
N MET A 207 14.41 17.81 10.61
CA MET A 207 14.77 18.31 11.95
C MET A 207 13.74 17.94 13.00
N LYS A 208 12.45 18.06 12.67
CA LYS A 208 11.36 17.69 13.58
C LYS A 208 11.36 16.18 13.85
N SER A 209 11.66 15.37 12.85
CA SER A 209 11.84 13.93 13.03
C SER A 209 13.02 13.59 13.95
N LEU A 210 14.16 14.28 13.85
CA LEU A 210 15.26 14.11 14.80
C LEU A 210 14.88 14.52 16.24
N ASP A 211 14.14 15.62 16.40
CA ASP A 211 13.64 16.05 17.71
C ASP A 211 12.70 15.00 18.33
N LEU A 212 11.81 14.41 17.50
CA LEU A 212 10.97 13.29 17.93
C LEU A 212 11.78 12.06 18.32
N CYS A 213 12.85 11.71 17.60
CA CYS A 213 13.75 10.62 18.00
C CYS A 213 14.35 10.87 19.39
N LYS A 214 14.83 12.09 19.64
CA LYS A 214 15.40 12.47 20.95
C LYS A 214 14.37 12.35 22.07
N LYS A 215 13.16 12.86 21.85
CA LYS A 215 12.04 12.76 22.81
C LYS A 215 11.63 11.32 23.06
N LEU A 216 11.65 10.48 22.04
CA LEU A 216 11.41 9.04 22.16
C LEU A 216 12.58 8.27 22.76
N GLY A 217 13.77 8.87 22.94
CA GLY A 217 14.94 8.12 23.38
C GLY A 217 15.40 7.03 22.40
N ILE A 218 15.13 7.19 21.10
CA ILE A 218 15.59 6.27 20.04
C ILE A 218 16.73 6.89 19.24
N LYS A 219 17.71 6.08 18.84
CA LYS A 219 18.89 6.54 18.07
C LYS A 219 18.60 6.71 16.59
N GLU A 220 17.78 5.82 16.05
CA GLU A 220 17.50 5.69 14.63
C GLU A 220 16.00 5.43 14.41
N THR A 221 15.47 5.87 13.27
CA THR A 221 14.06 5.68 12.88
C THR A 221 13.92 5.57 11.37
N VAL A 222 12.71 5.27 10.92
CA VAL A 222 12.29 5.27 9.53
C VAL A 222 11.36 6.45 9.23
N LEU A 223 11.65 7.13 8.13
CA LEU A 223 10.75 8.09 7.50
C LEU A 223 10.17 7.49 6.23
N VAL A 224 8.87 7.64 5.99
CA VAL A 224 8.23 7.21 4.75
C VAL A 224 7.66 8.41 4.01
N PHE A 225 7.98 8.51 2.73
CA PHE A 225 7.56 9.59 1.84
C PHE A 225 7.08 9.06 0.49
N ASP A 226 6.25 9.84 -0.20
CA ASP A 226 6.06 9.66 -1.65
C ASP A 226 7.36 9.91 -2.42
N GLN A 227 7.38 9.59 -3.72
CA GLN A 227 8.60 9.73 -4.53
C GLN A 227 9.07 11.18 -4.64
N ALA A 228 8.15 12.15 -4.69
CA ALA A 228 8.48 13.55 -4.89
C ALA A 228 9.23 14.11 -3.67
N ILE A 229 8.73 13.85 -2.47
CA ILE A 229 9.36 14.25 -1.20
C ILE A 229 10.62 13.41 -0.95
N TYR A 230 10.59 12.10 -1.20
CA TYR A 230 11.74 11.20 -1.06
C TYR A 230 12.97 11.74 -1.80
N SER A 231 12.79 12.11 -3.08
CA SER A 231 13.89 12.55 -3.94
C SER A 231 14.63 13.79 -3.41
N LYS A 232 13.91 14.70 -2.77
CA LYS A 232 14.46 15.93 -2.18
C LYS A 232 15.00 15.69 -0.78
N ALA A 233 14.30 14.89 0.03
CA ALA A 233 14.76 14.51 1.36
C ALA A 233 16.10 13.77 1.30
N GLN A 234 16.30 12.89 0.31
CA GLN A 234 17.58 12.22 0.08
C GLN A 234 18.71 13.20 -0.29
N GLN A 235 18.44 14.20 -1.12
CA GLN A 235 19.44 15.23 -1.46
C GLN A 235 19.93 16.02 -0.24
N ILE A 236 19.07 16.21 0.78
CA ILE A 236 19.44 16.83 2.04
C ILE A 236 20.19 15.81 2.90
N ARG A 237 19.63 14.61 3.09
CA ARG A 237 20.17 13.56 3.94
C ARG A 237 21.59 13.14 3.54
N TRP A 238 21.89 13.03 2.25
CA TRP A 238 23.23 12.66 1.77
C TRP A 238 24.32 13.70 2.07
N LYS A 239 23.95 14.94 2.41
CA LYS A 239 24.91 16.03 2.75
C LYS A 239 25.16 16.18 4.24
N GLU A 240 24.22 15.74 5.04
CA GLU A 240 24.11 16.12 6.45
C GLU A 240 24.21 14.85 7.28
N GLU A 241 25.40 14.61 7.84
CA GLU A 241 25.73 13.38 8.57
C GLU A 241 24.72 13.07 9.67
N LYS A 242 24.24 14.10 10.39
CA LYS A 242 23.21 13.99 11.43
C LYS A 242 21.90 13.33 10.95
N TYR A 243 21.54 13.48 9.68
CA TYR A 243 20.37 12.83 9.09
C TYR A 243 20.74 11.43 8.63
N LYS A 244 21.91 11.27 8.01
CA LYS A 244 22.39 9.98 7.51
C LYS A 244 22.50 8.93 8.61
N THR A 245 22.92 9.32 9.81
CA THR A 245 23.13 8.42 10.97
C THR A 245 21.86 8.02 11.72
N SER A 246 20.79 8.81 11.62
CA SER A 246 19.60 8.63 12.48
C SER A 246 18.31 8.42 11.71
N LEU A 247 18.26 8.78 10.42
CA LEU A 247 17.04 8.73 9.61
C LEU A 247 17.26 7.79 8.42
N VAL A 248 16.52 6.68 8.39
CA VAL A 248 16.38 5.83 7.20
C VAL A 248 15.16 6.31 6.42
N ILE A 249 15.33 6.73 5.17
CA ILE A 249 14.21 7.23 4.36
C ILE A 249 13.74 6.14 3.41
N ARG A 250 12.44 5.86 3.40
CA ARG A 250 11.78 4.87 2.54
C ARG A 250 10.78 5.49 1.57
N LEU A 251 10.69 4.87 0.39
CA LEU A 251 9.62 5.13 -0.57
C LEU A 251 8.32 4.47 -0.10
N GLY A 252 7.22 5.20 -0.19
CA GLY A 252 5.88 4.73 0.17
C GLY A 252 5.36 3.67 -0.79
N GLU A 253 4.99 2.50 -0.24
CA GLU A 253 4.62 1.33 -1.03
C GLU A 253 3.30 1.50 -1.79
N PHE A 254 2.38 2.31 -1.26
CA PHE A 254 1.14 2.61 -1.96
C PHE A 254 1.38 3.42 -3.24
N HIS A 255 2.21 4.45 -3.18
CA HIS A 255 2.58 5.25 -4.35
C HIS A 255 3.43 4.45 -5.36
N VAL A 256 4.30 3.55 -4.89
CA VAL A 256 5.03 2.60 -5.75
C VAL A 256 4.04 1.71 -6.51
N SER A 257 3.07 1.13 -5.81
CA SER A 257 2.05 0.26 -6.41
C SER A 257 1.22 1.00 -7.47
N MET A 258 0.80 2.24 -7.20
CA MET A 258 0.09 3.08 -8.18
C MET A 258 0.93 3.37 -9.42
N SER A 259 2.23 3.62 -9.22
CA SER A 259 3.15 3.91 -10.32
C SER A 259 3.40 2.67 -11.17
N PHE A 260 3.52 1.50 -10.56
CA PHE A 260 3.69 0.24 -11.28
C PHE A 260 2.40 -0.17 -12.02
N LEU A 261 1.23 0.11 -11.46
CA LEU A 261 -0.05 -0.01 -12.18
C LEU A 261 -0.08 0.84 -13.46
N ALA A 262 0.43 2.08 -13.40
CA ALA A 262 0.53 2.94 -14.58
C ALA A 262 1.49 2.37 -15.64
N VAL A 263 2.59 1.75 -15.22
CA VAL A 263 3.52 1.03 -16.12
C VAL A 263 2.81 -0.13 -16.82
N ILE A 264 2.07 -0.97 -16.07
CA ILE A 264 1.27 -2.06 -16.64
C ILE A 264 0.24 -1.51 -17.63
N GLY A 265 -0.50 -0.47 -17.23
CA GLY A 265 -1.49 0.17 -18.10
C GLY A 265 -0.87 0.70 -19.39
N LYS A 266 0.27 1.40 -19.32
CA LYS A 266 0.98 1.93 -20.49
C LYS A 266 1.42 0.82 -21.45
N ARG A 267 1.88 -0.32 -20.94
CA ARG A 267 2.30 -1.47 -21.76
C ARG A 267 1.15 -2.16 -22.48
N PHE A 268 0.04 -2.38 -21.78
CA PHE A 268 -1.01 -3.31 -22.26
C PHE A 268 -2.29 -2.64 -22.75
N LYS A 269 -2.48 -1.34 -22.48
CA LYS A 269 -3.70 -0.60 -22.86
C LYS A 269 -4.07 -0.84 -24.31
N ASP A 270 -3.14 -0.56 -25.21
CA ASP A 270 -3.38 -0.60 -26.66
C ASP A 270 -3.13 -2.00 -27.27
N ALA A 271 -2.81 -3.00 -26.44
CA ALA A 271 -2.71 -4.41 -26.84
C ALA A 271 -4.03 -5.17 -26.67
N GLY A 272 -5.06 -4.53 -26.12
CA GLY A 272 -6.39 -5.09 -25.89
C GLY A 272 -6.86 -5.01 -24.44
N LEU A 273 -6.00 -4.64 -23.47
CA LEU A 273 -6.42 -4.52 -22.06
C LEU A 273 -7.55 -3.50 -21.89
N TYR A 274 -7.51 -2.38 -22.61
CA TYR A 274 -8.60 -1.39 -22.59
C TYR A 274 -9.94 -2.03 -22.94
N ASN A 275 -9.98 -2.71 -24.10
CA ASN A 275 -11.19 -3.32 -24.65
C ASN A 275 -11.73 -4.41 -23.74
N ILE A 276 -10.87 -5.31 -23.26
CA ILE A 276 -11.29 -6.41 -22.38
C ILE A 276 -11.96 -5.85 -21.12
N LEU A 277 -11.36 -4.85 -20.47
CA LEU A 277 -11.89 -4.29 -19.23
C LEU A 277 -13.25 -3.58 -19.41
N VAL A 278 -13.47 -2.98 -20.57
CA VAL A 278 -14.72 -2.27 -20.91
C VAL A 278 -15.80 -3.25 -21.38
N GLU A 279 -15.48 -4.13 -22.33
CA GLU A 279 -16.43 -5.07 -22.94
C GLU A 279 -16.88 -6.17 -21.98
N SER A 280 -16.03 -6.58 -21.03
CA SER A 280 -16.43 -7.48 -19.94
C SER A 280 -17.28 -6.78 -18.86
N GLY A 281 -17.47 -5.46 -18.94
CA GLY A 281 -18.28 -4.70 -17.98
C GLY A 281 -17.67 -4.56 -16.57
N ILE A 282 -16.44 -5.03 -16.34
CA ILE A 282 -15.78 -4.93 -15.03
C ILE A 282 -15.29 -3.51 -14.72
N VAL A 283 -15.13 -2.68 -15.76
CA VAL A 283 -14.85 -1.23 -15.68
C VAL A 283 -15.75 -0.47 -16.66
N ALA A 284 -16.48 0.52 -16.15
CA ALA A 284 -17.21 1.45 -17.01
C ALA A 284 -16.24 2.31 -17.83
N GLU A 285 -16.60 2.63 -19.07
CA GLU A 285 -15.76 3.40 -20.01
C GLU A 285 -15.26 4.72 -19.41
N GLY A 286 -16.13 5.51 -18.77
CA GLY A 286 -15.75 6.77 -18.10
C GLY A 286 -14.78 6.62 -16.91
N SER A 287 -14.51 5.38 -16.48
CA SER A 287 -13.65 5.05 -15.35
C SER A 287 -12.33 4.37 -15.73
N ILE A 288 -12.14 4.01 -17.01
CA ILE A 288 -11.00 3.20 -17.49
C ILE A 288 -9.67 3.93 -17.37
N ASN A 289 -9.64 5.23 -17.68
CA ASN A 289 -8.42 6.04 -17.59
C ASN A 289 -7.86 6.07 -16.16
N GLY A 290 -8.73 6.09 -15.16
CA GLY A 290 -8.32 5.99 -13.75
C GLY A 290 -7.72 4.64 -13.39
N VAL A 291 -8.18 3.55 -14.04
CA VAL A 291 -7.64 2.20 -13.85
C VAL A 291 -6.28 2.04 -14.52
N LEU A 292 -6.19 2.39 -15.82
CA LEU A 292 -4.97 2.24 -16.60
C LEU A 292 -3.85 3.18 -16.16
N SER A 293 -4.17 4.33 -15.57
CA SER A 293 -3.17 5.23 -14.97
C SER A 293 -2.81 4.88 -13.53
N GLY A 294 -3.41 3.85 -12.92
CA GLY A 294 -3.23 3.49 -11.52
C GLY A 294 -3.82 4.48 -10.50
N LYS A 295 -4.38 5.62 -10.94
CA LYS A 295 -4.93 6.68 -10.06
C LYS A 295 -6.13 6.21 -9.23
N CYS A 296 -6.95 5.31 -9.78
CA CYS A 296 -8.04 4.66 -9.04
C CYS A 296 -7.55 3.36 -8.38
N TYR A 297 -6.63 3.46 -7.41
CA TYR A 297 -5.90 2.32 -6.83
C TYR A 297 -6.76 1.08 -6.54
N ASN A 298 -7.80 1.21 -5.70
CA ASN A 298 -8.62 0.05 -5.28
C ASN A 298 -9.31 -0.65 -6.48
N ARG A 299 -9.76 0.14 -7.46
CA ARG A 299 -10.40 -0.38 -8.67
C ARG A 299 -9.36 -1.07 -9.55
N SER A 300 -8.19 -0.46 -9.71
CA SER A 300 -7.08 -0.99 -10.51
C SER A 300 -6.60 -2.34 -9.98
N ILE A 301 -6.33 -2.44 -8.67
CA ILE A 301 -5.93 -3.71 -8.02
C ILE A 301 -7.00 -4.78 -8.22
N ARG A 302 -8.29 -4.45 -8.07
CA ARG A 302 -9.39 -5.40 -8.30
C ARG A 302 -9.38 -5.92 -9.74
N CYS A 303 -9.30 -5.02 -10.72
CA CYS A 303 -9.30 -5.38 -12.14
C CYS A 303 -8.09 -6.26 -12.51
N HIS A 304 -6.89 -5.90 -12.07
CA HIS A 304 -5.71 -6.70 -12.35
C HIS A 304 -5.73 -8.07 -11.66
N LYS A 305 -6.34 -8.22 -10.47
CA LYS A 305 -6.56 -9.54 -9.83
C LYS A 305 -7.49 -10.43 -10.65
N ILE A 306 -8.59 -9.88 -11.14
CA ILE A 306 -9.55 -10.59 -12.00
C ILE A 306 -8.86 -11.00 -13.31
N MET A 307 -8.19 -10.06 -13.96
CA MET A 307 -7.45 -10.33 -15.20
C MET A 307 -6.33 -11.36 -15.02
N PHE A 308 -5.57 -11.27 -13.92
CA PHE A 308 -4.51 -12.23 -13.61
C PHE A 308 -5.05 -13.65 -13.52
N GLU A 309 -6.16 -13.84 -12.81
CA GLU A 309 -6.79 -15.15 -12.73
C GLU A 309 -7.39 -15.60 -14.07
N ALA A 310 -8.11 -14.74 -14.78
CA ALA A 310 -8.73 -15.08 -16.06
C ALA A 310 -7.69 -15.50 -17.11
N ILE A 311 -6.62 -14.72 -17.28
CA ILE A 311 -5.53 -15.06 -18.21
C ILE A 311 -4.81 -16.34 -17.75
N SER A 312 -4.60 -16.52 -16.45
CA SER A 312 -4.00 -17.77 -15.95
C SER A 312 -4.88 -18.98 -16.26
N ARG A 313 -6.21 -18.89 -16.12
CA ARG A 313 -7.13 -19.99 -16.48
C ARG A 313 -7.06 -20.34 -17.96
N LEU A 314 -6.99 -19.34 -18.85
CA LEU A 314 -6.83 -19.56 -20.29
C LEU A 314 -5.49 -20.26 -20.61
N LEU A 315 -4.42 -19.85 -19.95
CA LEU A 315 -3.10 -20.45 -20.10
C LEU A 315 -3.07 -21.90 -19.61
N TRP A 316 -3.68 -22.18 -18.45
CA TRP A 316 -3.81 -23.54 -17.92
C TRP A 316 -4.70 -24.42 -18.81
N ALA A 317 -5.77 -23.88 -19.39
CA ALA A 317 -6.59 -24.62 -20.34
C ALA A 317 -5.76 -25.08 -21.55
N GLU A 318 -4.98 -24.18 -22.15
CA GLU A 318 -4.08 -24.54 -23.26
C GLU A 318 -3.04 -25.60 -22.85
N PHE A 319 -2.43 -25.46 -21.66
CA PHE A 319 -1.50 -26.47 -21.16
C PHE A 319 -2.18 -27.84 -21.02
N LEU A 320 -3.36 -27.89 -20.40
CA LEU A 320 -4.11 -29.13 -20.19
C LEU A 320 -4.57 -29.77 -21.50
N ASP A 321 -4.78 -28.99 -22.56
CA ASP A 321 -5.12 -29.47 -23.90
C ASP A 321 -3.87 -29.97 -24.68
N SER A 322 -2.68 -29.55 -24.26
CA SER A 322 -1.40 -29.92 -24.90
C SER A 322 -0.78 -31.23 -24.38
N ILE A 323 -1.23 -31.73 -23.23
CA ILE A 323 -0.70 -32.92 -22.55
C ILE A 323 -1.58 -34.15 -22.76
N SER A 324 -1.06 -35.34 -22.42
CA SER A 324 -1.83 -36.58 -22.54
C SER A 324 -3.05 -36.63 -21.60
N THR A 325 -4.04 -37.45 -21.93
CA THR A 325 -5.24 -37.64 -21.09
C THR A 325 -4.89 -38.07 -19.66
N GLU A 326 -3.85 -38.90 -19.49
CA GLU A 326 -3.39 -39.37 -18.18
C GLU A 326 -2.77 -38.24 -17.37
N GLU A 327 -1.87 -37.45 -17.96
CA GLU A 327 -1.26 -36.29 -17.30
C GLU A 327 -2.31 -35.22 -16.97
N ARG A 328 -3.29 -35.03 -17.85
CA ARG A 328 -4.43 -34.14 -17.62
C ARG A 328 -5.24 -34.57 -16.40
N LEU A 329 -5.55 -35.86 -16.28
CA LEU A 329 -6.27 -36.40 -15.12
C LEU A 329 -5.47 -36.17 -13.84
N HIS A 330 -4.15 -36.42 -13.87
CA HIS A 330 -3.27 -36.18 -12.73
C HIS A 330 -3.25 -34.70 -12.29
N CYS A 331 -3.24 -33.76 -13.24
CA CYS A 331 -3.35 -32.32 -12.94
C CYS A 331 -4.69 -31.97 -12.26
N LEU A 332 -5.79 -32.56 -12.72
CA LEU A 332 -7.12 -32.33 -12.15
C LEU A 332 -7.28 -32.94 -10.76
N GLU A 333 -6.69 -34.11 -10.51
CA GLU A 333 -6.62 -34.72 -9.17
C GLU A 333 -5.84 -33.85 -8.20
N MET A 334 -4.68 -33.32 -8.63
CA MET A 334 -3.90 -32.39 -7.82
C MET A 334 -4.69 -31.10 -7.52
N SER A 335 -5.37 -30.57 -8.52
CA SER A 335 -6.24 -29.41 -8.37
C SER A 335 -7.32 -29.62 -7.30
N LEU A 336 -8.00 -30.77 -7.33
CA LEU A 336 -8.97 -31.17 -6.30
C LEU A 336 -8.33 -31.30 -4.92
N ARG A 337 -7.14 -31.90 -4.83
CA ARG A 337 -6.41 -32.03 -3.57
C ARG A 337 -6.08 -30.67 -2.96
N LEU A 338 -5.59 -29.72 -3.76
CA LEU A 338 -5.30 -28.36 -3.28
C LEU A 338 -6.56 -27.62 -2.83
N TYR A 339 -7.67 -27.77 -3.56
CA TYR A 339 -8.97 -27.22 -3.20
C TYR A 339 -9.45 -27.73 -1.83
N GLU A 340 -9.46 -29.05 -1.62
CA GLU A 340 -9.93 -29.65 -0.37
C GLU A 340 -8.99 -29.28 0.79
N ASN A 341 -7.67 -29.28 0.56
CA ASN A 341 -6.69 -28.82 1.55
C ASN A 341 -6.92 -27.37 1.97
N TYR A 342 -7.24 -26.49 1.02
CA TYR A 342 -7.54 -25.10 1.32
C TYR A 342 -8.85 -24.95 2.11
N LYS A 343 -9.92 -25.65 1.72
CA LYS A 343 -11.22 -25.62 2.43
C LYS A 343 -11.10 -26.13 3.87
N GLN A 344 -10.24 -27.12 4.11
CA GLN A 344 -9.97 -27.68 5.43
C GLN A 344 -9.00 -26.82 6.27
N GLY A 345 -8.41 -25.76 5.69
CA GLY A 345 -7.43 -24.92 6.39
C GLY A 345 -6.07 -25.59 6.63
N ILE A 346 -5.79 -26.68 5.92
CA ILE A 346 -4.52 -27.43 6.03
C ILE A 346 -3.50 -27.03 4.97
N LEU A 347 -3.92 -26.30 3.93
CA LEU A 347 -2.99 -25.77 2.93
C LEU A 347 -2.09 -24.72 3.57
N LYS A 348 -0.79 -25.00 3.64
CA LYS A 348 0.23 -24.10 4.18
C LYS A 348 1.28 -23.77 3.15
N MET A 349 1.89 -22.60 3.30
CA MET A 349 2.88 -22.10 2.34
C MET A 349 4.14 -22.98 2.23
N ASN A 350 4.53 -23.65 3.32
CA ASN A 350 5.73 -24.48 3.36
C ASN A 350 5.48 -25.96 3.00
N ASP A 351 4.22 -26.38 2.84
CA ASP A 351 3.84 -27.79 2.77
C ASP A 351 3.07 -28.12 1.47
N LEU A 352 3.50 -27.53 0.34
CA LEU A 352 2.91 -27.85 -0.96
C LEU A 352 3.28 -29.29 -1.37
N PRO A 353 2.35 -30.09 -1.94
CA PRO A 353 2.62 -31.47 -2.33
C PRO A 353 3.78 -31.59 -3.35
N VAL A 354 4.62 -32.63 -3.22
CA VAL A 354 5.74 -32.86 -4.17
C VAL A 354 5.24 -33.02 -5.60
N ASP A 355 4.15 -33.75 -5.81
CA ASP A 355 3.58 -33.97 -7.15
C ASP A 355 3.11 -32.64 -7.79
N PHE A 356 2.67 -31.66 -6.98
CA PHE A 356 2.36 -30.32 -7.48
C PHE A 356 3.59 -29.61 -8.04
N LEU A 357 4.75 -29.77 -7.39
CA LEU A 357 6.00 -29.18 -7.88
C LEU A 357 6.40 -29.77 -9.24
N LEU A 358 6.21 -31.08 -9.45
CA LEU A 358 6.47 -31.74 -10.73
C LEU A 358 5.52 -31.26 -11.83
N ILE A 359 4.23 -31.17 -11.54
CA ILE A 359 3.23 -30.59 -12.47
C ILE A 359 3.63 -29.16 -12.85
N PHE A 360 4.02 -28.36 -11.86
CA PHE A 360 4.42 -26.98 -12.09
C PHE A 360 5.72 -26.87 -12.91
N GLU A 361 6.67 -27.78 -12.73
CA GLU A 361 7.87 -27.87 -13.58
C GLU A 361 7.50 -28.16 -15.04
N ASN A 362 6.61 -29.12 -15.28
CA ASN A 362 6.13 -29.45 -16.63
C ASN A 362 5.36 -28.27 -17.27
N PHE A 363 4.53 -27.59 -16.49
CA PHE A 363 3.87 -26.35 -16.91
C PHE A 363 4.90 -25.27 -17.31
N ASN A 364 5.98 -25.10 -16.52
CA ASN A 364 7.04 -24.15 -16.84
C ASN A 364 7.80 -24.50 -18.14
N LYS A 365 7.99 -25.80 -18.43
CA LYS A 365 8.58 -26.25 -19.71
C LYS A 365 7.67 -25.92 -20.90
N PHE A 366 6.36 -26.17 -20.78
CA PHE A 366 5.37 -25.77 -21.78
C PHE A 366 5.38 -24.26 -21.99
N PHE A 367 5.36 -23.50 -20.90
CA PHE A 367 5.41 -22.04 -20.90
C PHE A 367 6.65 -21.50 -21.64
N ALA A 368 7.84 -22.02 -21.32
CA ALA A 368 9.10 -21.55 -21.89
C ALA A 368 9.15 -21.82 -23.40
N LYS A 369 8.79 -23.03 -23.83
CA LYS A 369 8.72 -23.42 -25.24
C LYS A 369 7.79 -22.50 -26.05
N ASN A 370 6.61 -22.20 -25.53
CA ASN A 370 5.64 -21.37 -26.25
C ASN A 370 6.04 -19.88 -26.31
N CYS A 371 6.74 -19.37 -25.30
CA CYS A 371 7.27 -18.01 -25.33
C CYS A 371 8.34 -17.81 -26.42
N GLU A 372 9.09 -18.86 -26.78
CA GLU A 372 10.11 -18.77 -27.83
C GLU A 372 9.51 -18.73 -29.24
N ILE A 373 8.38 -19.40 -29.45
CA ILE A 373 7.78 -19.57 -30.78
C ILE A 373 6.64 -18.61 -31.08
N ASN A 374 6.00 -18.02 -30.06
CA ASN A 374 4.81 -17.18 -30.25
C ASN A 374 4.95 -15.85 -29.51
N VAL A 375 5.02 -14.77 -30.30
CA VAL A 375 5.25 -13.41 -29.80
C VAL A 375 4.08 -12.89 -28.97
N THR A 376 2.83 -13.16 -29.39
CA THR A 376 1.63 -12.75 -28.65
C THR A 376 1.50 -13.51 -27.33
N PHE A 377 1.81 -14.80 -27.34
CA PHE A 377 1.90 -15.63 -26.15
C PHE A 377 2.91 -15.03 -25.15
N ALA A 378 4.16 -14.82 -25.60
CA ALA A 378 5.22 -14.25 -24.76
C ALA A 378 4.86 -12.86 -24.20
N PHE A 379 4.21 -12.02 -25.01
CA PHE A 379 3.77 -10.70 -24.60
C PHE A 379 2.74 -10.76 -23.47
N TRP A 380 1.71 -11.61 -23.57
CA TRP A 380 0.70 -11.76 -22.51
C TRP A 380 1.19 -12.58 -21.31
N ILE A 381 2.19 -13.43 -21.49
CA ILE A 381 2.96 -13.97 -20.36
C ILE A 381 3.62 -12.84 -19.56
N SER A 382 4.21 -11.84 -20.22
CA SER A 382 4.80 -10.71 -19.51
C SER A 382 3.77 -9.91 -18.70
N TYR A 383 2.48 -9.96 -19.07
CA TYR A 383 1.39 -9.40 -18.25
C TYR A 383 1.25 -10.15 -16.93
N LEU A 384 1.20 -11.48 -16.97
CA LEU A 384 1.14 -12.32 -15.77
C LEU A 384 2.37 -12.12 -14.88
N GLU A 385 3.57 -11.99 -15.47
CA GLU A 385 4.78 -11.70 -14.70
C GLU A 385 4.66 -10.36 -13.96
N MET A 386 4.32 -9.28 -14.66
CA MET A 386 4.23 -7.94 -14.08
C MET A 386 3.12 -7.84 -13.04
N VAL A 387 1.91 -8.32 -13.34
CA VAL A 387 0.82 -8.33 -12.36
C VAL A 387 1.16 -9.25 -11.19
N GLY A 388 1.79 -10.39 -11.43
CA GLY A 388 2.30 -11.25 -10.37
C GLY A 388 3.28 -10.52 -9.44
N SER A 389 4.23 -9.76 -9.98
CA SER A 389 5.15 -8.95 -9.17
C SER A 389 4.41 -7.89 -8.36
N LEU A 390 3.40 -7.24 -8.93
CA LEU A 390 2.52 -6.32 -8.19
C LEU A 390 1.81 -7.04 -7.04
N LEU A 391 1.24 -8.23 -7.29
CA LEU A 391 0.57 -9.02 -6.25
C LEU A 391 1.54 -9.45 -5.15
N ARG A 392 2.75 -9.90 -5.49
CA ARG A 392 3.80 -10.26 -4.52
C ARG A 392 4.31 -9.05 -3.73
N PHE A 393 4.34 -7.86 -4.32
CA PHE A 393 4.65 -6.61 -3.60
C PHE A 393 3.57 -6.30 -2.56
N LEU A 394 2.30 -6.49 -2.92
CA LEU A 394 1.19 -6.40 -1.98
C LEU A 394 1.23 -7.50 -0.93
N LEU A 395 1.63 -8.72 -1.29
CA LEU A 395 1.79 -9.84 -0.36
C LEU A 395 2.80 -9.45 0.73
N ALA A 396 4.00 -9.02 0.33
CA ALA A 396 5.05 -8.56 1.24
C ALA A 396 4.57 -7.46 2.21
N THR A 397 3.83 -6.48 1.70
CA THR A 397 3.27 -5.41 2.56
C THR A 397 2.23 -5.95 3.54
N ARG A 398 1.35 -6.85 3.07
CA ARG A 398 0.22 -7.35 3.86
C ARG A 398 0.62 -8.38 4.91
N THR A 399 1.73 -9.09 4.71
CA THR A 399 2.37 -9.99 5.69
C THR A 399 3.53 -9.35 6.45
N ALA A 400 3.86 -8.09 6.13
CA ALA A 400 5.00 -7.37 6.70
C ALA A 400 6.36 -8.08 6.46
N ASP A 401 6.53 -8.77 5.33
CA ASP A 401 7.77 -9.46 4.96
C ASP A 401 8.77 -8.51 4.26
N TRP A 402 9.78 -8.07 5.02
CA TRP A 402 10.79 -7.14 4.55
C TRP A 402 11.69 -7.69 3.43
N ASP A 403 12.02 -8.98 3.45
CA ASP A 403 12.90 -9.55 2.44
C ASP A 403 12.17 -9.75 1.11
N LEU A 404 10.92 -10.22 1.17
CA LEU A 404 10.09 -10.33 -0.03
C LEU A 404 9.87 -8.96 -0.66
N HIS A 405 9.66 -7.92 0.16
CA HIS A 405 9.54 -6.54 -0.31
C HIS A 405 10.75 -6.10 -1.16
N LEU A 406 11.97 -6.30 -0.65
CA LEU A 406 13.19 -5.91 -1.38
C LEU A 406 13.40 -6.73 -2.66
N THR A 407 13.11 -8.03 -2.60
CA THR A 407 13.27 -8.93 -3.76
C THR A 407 12.30 -8.57 -4.88
N VAL A 408 11.06 -8.21 -4.54
CA VAL A 408 10.07 -7.78 -5.53
C VAL A 408 10.40 -6.40 -6.08
N ILE A 409 10.96 -5.49 -5.27
CA ILE A 409 11.46 -4.20 -5.78
C ILE A 409 12.50 -4.41 -6.87
N GLU A 410 13.48 -5.30 -6.64
CA GLU A 410 14.47 -5.66 -7.65
C GLU A 410 13.83 -6.20 -8.94
N GLU A 411 12.75 -7.01 -8.84
CA GLU A 411 12.01 -7.54 -9.99
C GLU A 411 11.28 -6.45 -10.79
N ILE A 412 10.79 -5.37 -10.15
CA ILE A 412 10.00 -4.32 -10.82
C ILE A 412 10.83 -3.15 -11.37
N ILE A 413 12.05 -2.91 -10.85
CA ILE A 413 12.92 -1.80 -11.29
C ILE A 413 13.09 -1.72 -12.81
N PRO A 414 13.43 -2.81 -13.53
CA PRO A 414 13.62 -2.77 -14.97
C PRO A 414 12.44 -2.17 -15.73
N TRP A 415 11.21 -2.44 -15.28
CA TRP A 415 10.00 -1.93 -15.93
C TRP A 415 9.82 -0.41 -15.78
N PHE A 416 10.31 0.18 -14.70
CA PHE A 416 10.30 1.64 -14.55
C PHE A 416 11.25 2.34 -15.52
N PHE A 417 12.37 1.69 -15.87
CA PHE A 417 13.28 2.17 -16.92
C PHE A 417 12.61 2.11 -18.30
N SER A 418 11.91 1.01 -18.60
CA SER A 418 11.33 0.79 -19.95
C SER A 418 10.12 1.68 -20.27
N TYR A 419 9.42 2.22 -19.26
CA TYR A 419 8.12 2.89 -19.46
C TYR A 419 8.07 4.36 -19.04
N ASP A 420 9.21 5.05 -19.07
CA ASP A 420 9.36 6.50 -18.82
C ASP A 420 8.96 6.98 -17.41
N HIS A 421 9.01 6.10 -16.43
CA HIS A 421 8.87 6.49 -15.02
C HIS A 421 10.23 6.93 -14.46
N VAL A 422 10.85 7.90 -15.13
CA VAL A 422 12.25 8.33 -14.96
C VAL A 422 12.63 8.66 -13.52
N ASN A 423 11.68 9.19 -12.75
CA ASN A 423 11.85 9.51 -11.35
C ASN A 423 12.05 8.25 -10.49
N TYR A 424 11.21 7.23 -10.68
CA TYR A 424 11.38 5.95 -10.00
C TYR A 424 12.60 5.19 -10.52
N ALA A 425 12.80 5.17 -11.84
CA ALA A 425 13.99 4.56 -12.45
C ALA A 425 15.30 5.13 -11.88
N ARG A 426 15.35 6.44 -11.61
CA ARG A 426 16.52 7.11 -11.02
C ARG A 426 16.74 6.77 -9.55
N TYR A 427 15.68 6.73 -8.73
CA TYR A 427 15.80 6.66 -7.28
C TYR A 427 15.66 5.25 -6.70
N PHE A 428 15.06 4.30 -7.42
CA PHE A 428 14.94 2.94 -6.92
C PHE A 428 16.27 2.17 -6.80
N PRO A 429 17.22 2.26 -7.76
CA PRO A 429 18.50 1.58 -7.63
C PRO A 429 19.20 1.92 -6.31
N ILE A 430 19.31 3.23 -6.02
CA ILE A 430 19.93 3.69 -4.77
C ILE A 430 19.08 3.34 -3.54
N TYR A 431 17.75 3.45 -3.62
CA TYR A 431 16.86 3.00 -2.54
C TYR A 431 17.13 1.53 -2.21
N LEU A 432 17.16 0.65 -3.20
CA LEU A 432 17.39 -0.79 -3.01
C LEU A 432 18.76 -1.03 -2.39
N LEU A 433 19.83 -0.42 -2.92
CA LEU A 433 21.18 -0.55 -2.37
C LEU A 433 21.29 -0.09 -0.91
N GLU A 434 20.69 1.04 -0.56
CA GLU A 434 20.64 1.52 0.83
C GLU A 434 19.88 0.55 1.73
N MET A 435 18.71 0.05 1.28
CA MET A 435 17.90 -0.89 2.05
C MET A 435 18.58 -2.26 2.22
N LEU A 436 19.33 -2.72 1.20
CA LEU A 436 20.12 -3.95 1.28
C LEU A 436 21.28 -3.84 2.27
N ASN A 437 21.79 -2.62 2.51
CA ASN A 437 22.91 -2.37 3.41
C ASN A 437 22.50 -1.94 4.82
N LEU A 438 21.20 -1.95 5.16
CA LEU A 438 20.74 -1.69 6.53
C LEU A 438 21.36 -2.60 7.60
N PRO A 439 21.64 -3.90 7.36
CA PRO A 439 22.30 -4.74 8.36
C PRO A 439 23.67 -4.20 8.81
N LYS A 440 24.38 -3.50 7.92
CA LYS A 440 25.69 -2.89 8.20
C LYS A 440 25.54 -1.46 8.72
N THR A 441 24.66 -0.66 8.10
CA THR A 441 24.57 0.78 8.33
C THR A 441 23.63 1.18 9.47
N HIS A 442 22.51 0.46 9.63
CA HIS A 442 21.44 0.75 10.59
C HIS A 442 20.87 -0.58 11.15
N PRO A 443 21.67 -1.37 11.89
CA PRO A 443 21.30 -2.71 12.32
C PRO A 443 20.05 -2.73 13.22
N LEU A 444 19.82 -1.65 13.99
CA LEU A 444 18.62 -1.50 14.81
C LEU A 444 17.37 -1.36 13.93
N VAL A 445 17.41 -0.50 12.91
CA VAL A 445 16.31 -0.35 11.96
C VAL A 445 16.07 -1.65 11.18
N TYR A 446 17.14 -2.32 10.74
CA TYR A 446 17.01 -3.61 10.07
C TYR A 446 16.28 -4.65 10.94
N SER A 447 16.64 -4.76 12.22
CA SER A 447 15.97 -5.67 13.16
C SER A 447 14.48 -5.37 13.30
N GLU A 448 14.12 -4.09 13.38
CA GLU A 448 12.73 -3.65 13.51
C GLU A 448 11.91 -3.92 12.24
N LEU A 449 12.46 -3.64 11.06
CA LEU A 449 11.79 -3.92 9.78
C LEU A 449 11.61 -5.42 9.56
N SER A 450 12.63 -6.23 9.87
CA SER A 450 12.57 -7.69 9.78
C SER A 450 11.60 -8.31 10.80
N ALA A 451 11.32 -7.62 11.92
CA ALA A 451 10.30 -8.00 12.89
C ALA A 451 8.86 -7.61 12.47
N GLY A 452 8.68 -7.04 11.28
CA GLY A 452 7.37 -6.68 10.73
C GLY A 452 6.95 -5.22 10.96
N ASN A 453 7.82 -4.36 11.50
CA ASN A 453 7.53 -2.92 11.64
C ASN A 453 7.65 -2.13 10.32
N VAL A 454 7.52 -2.83 9.19
CA VAL A 454 7.50 -2.28 7.82
C VAL A 454 6.11 -1.78 7.42
N ALA A 455 5.03 -2.37 7.97
CA ALA A 455 3.64 -2.06 7.66
C ALA A 455 2.80 -1.88 8.94
N ALA A 456 1.68 -1.16 8.85
CA ALA A 456 0.77 -0.98 9.97
C ALA A 456 -0.36 -2.02 9.97
N GLN A 457 -0.64 -2.57 11.14
CA GLN A 457 -1.74 -3.49 11.40
C GLN A 457 -2.84 -2.78 12.21
N ARG A 458 -4.07 -2.74 11.69
CA ARG A 458 -5.17 -1.97 12.32
C ARG A 458 -6.28 -2.82 12.93
N GLN A 459 -6.11 -4.14 12.91
CA GLN A 459 -7.10 -5.14 13.36
C GLN A 459 -6.38 -6.41 13.82
N ASN A 460 -7.08 -7.29 14.53
CA ASN A 460 -6.52 -8.48 15.18
C ASN A 460 -7.21 -9.80 14.79
N ASN A 461 -7.96 -9.82 13.68
CA ASN A 461 -8.70 -11.01 13.22
C ASN A 461 -7.96 -11.78 12.12
N TYR A 462 -7.05 -11.13 11.38
CA TYR A 462 -6.36 -11.73 10.22
C TYR A 462 -4.89 -11.31 10.12
N GLY A 463 -4.02 -12.24 9.71
CA GLY A 463 -2.61 -11.96 9.47
C GLY A 463 -2.31 -11.16 8.21
N PHE A 464 -3.03 -11.43 7.13
CA PHE A 464 -2.86 -10.79 5.82
C PHE A 464 -3.51 -9.38 5.73
N CYS A 465 -3.13 -8.48 6.62
CA CYS A 465 -3.82 -7.20 6.79
C CYS A 465 -2.92 -5.97 7.00
N GLY A 466 -1.60 -6.13 6.85
CA GLY A 466 -0.67 -5.01 6.81
C GLY A 466 -1.09 -3.95 5.79
N ILE A 467 -0.89 -2.69 6.16
CA ILE A 467 -1.19 -1.50 5.36
C ILE A 467 0.11 -0.71 5.22
N ALA A 468 0.46 -0.36 3.98
CA ALA A 468 1.61 0.48 3.66
C ALA A 468 1.57 1.80 4.44
N MET A 469 2.72 2.27 4.92
CA MET A 469 2.78 3.39 5.87
C MET A 469 2.28 4.71 5.26
N ASP A 470 2.59 4.96 3.99
CA ASP A 470 2.04 6.09 3.22
C ASP A 470 0.53 5.95 2.95
N GLN A 471 0.02 4.73 2.85
CA GLN A 471 -1.43 4.51 2.80
C GLN A 471 -2.12 4.78 4.15
N VAL A 472 -1.42 4.57 5.28
CA VAL A 472 -1.98 4.83 6.62
C VAL A 472 -2.27 6.31 6.79
N ILE A 473 -1.33 7.20 6.45
CA ILE A 473 -1.55 8.65 6.56
C ILE A 473 -2.71 9.11 5.68
N GLU A 474 -2.84 8.55 4.48
CA GLU A 474 -3.95 8.83 3.58
C GLU A 474 -5.31 8.41 4.15
N GLN A 475 -5.38 7.21 4.73
CA GLN A 475 -6.61 6.69 5.33
C GLN A 475 -6.92 7.26 6.72
N THR A 476 -6.00 8.01 7.33
CA THR A 476 -6.14 8.56 8.68
C THR A 476 -6.05 10.08 8.65
N ALA A 477 -4.90 10.68 8.92
CA ALA A 477 -4.75 12.12 9.06
C ALA A 477 -5.32 12.90 7.86
N ASN A 478 -5.02 12.48 6.62
CA ASN A 478 -5.50 13.19 5.42
C ASN A 478 -7.00 13.04 5.21
N ARG A 479 -7.54 11.83 5.33
CA ARG A 479 -8.99 11.61 5.21
C ARG A 479 -9.75 12.29 6.34
N ASP A 480 -9.34 12.09 7.58
CA ASP A 480 -10.03 12.60 8.77
C ASP A 480 -10.11 14.12 8.76
N SER A 481 -9.03 14.79 8.36
CA SER A 481 -9.00 16.25 8.23
C SER A 481 -9.89 16.77 7.09
N LYS A 482 -10.22 15.95 6.09
CA LYS A 482 -11.16 16.28 5.00
C LYS A 482 -12.63 15.91 5.30
N THR A 483 -12.92 15.21 6.40
CA THR A 483 -14.30 14.86 6.79
C THR A 483 -15.09 16.08 7.30
N LYS A 484 -16.42 15.93 7.48
CA LYS A 484 -17.28 16.99 8.04
C LYS A 484 -16.87 17.42 9.46
N GLY A 485 -16.30 16.51 10.26
CA GLY A 485 -15.69 16.80 11.57
C GLY A 485 -14.20 17.14 11.52
N GLY A 486 -13.62 17.21 10.32
CA GLY A 486 -12.24 17.55 10.04
C GLY A 486 -11.97 19.06 10.11
N LEU A 487 -10.98 19.51 9.34
CA LEU A 487 -10.53 20.91 9.25
C LEU A 487 -11.36 21.75 8.28
N LYS A 488 -12.29 21.14 7.53
CA LYS A 488 -13.10 21.83 6.52
C LYS A 488 -13.89 23.00 7.16
N GLY A 489 -13.66 24.21 6.66
CA GLY A 489 -14.32 25.44 7.11
C GLY A 489 -13.59 26.23 8.19
N PHE A 490 -12.46 25.73 8.71
CA PHE A 490 -11.59 26.50 9.62
C PHE A 490 -10.08 26.22 9.42
N SER A 491 -9.69 25.62 8.30
CA SER A 491 -8.31 25.33 7.90
C SER A 491 -7.39 26.56 7.88
N ARG A 492 -7.95 27.76 7.67
CA ARG A 492 -7.22 29.04 7.71
C ARG A 492 -7.07 29.64 9.11
N ASN A 493 -7.50 28.94 10.16
CA ASN A 493 -7.39 29.39 11.55
C ASN A 493 -6.34 28.53 12.27
N PRO A 494 -5.07 28.96 12.34
CA PRO A 494 -3.96 28.20 12.92
C PRO A 494 -4.26 27.67 14.33
N ALA A 495 -4.87 28.48 15.19
CA ALA A 495 -5.25 28.07 16.55
C ALA A 495 -6.30 26.94 16.56
N ALA A 496 -7.29 27.00 15.66
CA ALA A 496 -8.32 25.97 15.56
C ALA A 496 -7.79 24.67 14.93
N VAL A 497 -6.90 24.79 13.95
CA VAL A 497 -6.19 23.70 13.29
C VAL A 497 -5.28 22.98 14.29
N HIS A 498 -4.47 23.74 15.02
CA HIS A 498 -3.57 23.22 16.06
C HIS A 498 -4.34 22.48 17.16
N ARG A 499 -5.42 23.09 17.68
CA ARG A 499 -6.31 22.41 18.63
C ARG A 499 -6.88 21.12 18.06
N TRP A 500 -7.36 21.12 16.82
CA TRP A 500 -7.92 19.93 16.19
C TRP A 500 -6.87 18.80 16.11
N MET A 501 -5.62 19.11 15.74
CA MET A 501 -4.56 18.09 15.66
C MET A 501 -4.28 17.43 17.00
N LEU A 502 -4.17 18.24 18.04
CA LEU A 502 -3.90 17.78 19.39
C LEU A 502 -5.07 16.97 19.98
N SER A 503 -6.32 17.38 19.71
CA SER A 503 -7.49 16.76 20.33
C SER A 503 -8.16 15.66 19.50
N HIS A 504 -7.92 15.60 18.18
CA HIS A 504 -8.72 14.76 17.27
C HIS A 504 -8.69 13.28 17.64
N HIS A 505 -7.51 12.73 17.90
CA HIS A 505 -7.36 11.32 18.24
C HIS A 505 -8.09 10.98 19.56
N LEU A 506 -8.02 11.86 20.57
CA LEU A 506 -8.76 11.72 21.83
C LEU A 506 -10.27 11.79 21.59
N ARG A 507 -10.74 12.69 20.72
CA ARG A 507 -12.15 12.74 20.32
C ARG A 507 -12.61 11.49 19.58
N ALA A 508 -11.77 10.93 18.71
CA ALA A 508 -12.05 9.69 18.02
C ALA A 508 -12.18 8.52 19.02
N HIS A 509 -11.29 8.44 20.01
CA HIS A 509 -11.38 7.48 21.11
C HIS A 509 -12.67 7.66 21.93
N ILE A 510 -13.02 8.89 22.31
CA ILE A 510 -14.30 9.17 23.01
C ILE A 510 -15.50 8.75 22.14
N CYS A 511 -15.45 9.03 20.84
CA CYS A 511 -16.50 8.63 19.90
C CYS A 511 -16.68 7.11 19.86
N LEU A 512 -15.57 6.36 19.76
CA LEU A 512 -15.59 4.90 19.78
C LEU A 512 -16.17 4.36 21.11
N SER A 513 -15.77 4.92 22.24
CA SER A 513 -16.35 4.55 23.54
C SER A 513 -17.85 4.85 23.61
N CYS A 514 -18.31 5.98 23.04
CA CYS A 514 -19.75 6.25 22.94
C CYS A 514 -20.47 5.24 22.04
N GLU A 515 -19.88 4.83 20.91
CA GLU A 515 -20.43 3.80 20.04
C GLU A 515 -20.58 2.47 20.79
N GLN A 516 -19.55 2.05 21.53
CA GLN A 516 -19.58 0.85 22.38
C GLN A 516 -20.67 0.93 23.45
N LEU A 517 -20.72 2.04 24.21
CA LEU A 517 -21.74 2.25 25.24
C LEU A 517 -23.17 2.26 24.69
N SER A 518 -23.34 2.72 23.46
CA SER A 518 -24.64 2.74 22.77
C SER A 518 -25.03 1.42 22.10
N GLY A 519 -24.17 0.39 22.15
CA GLY A 519 -24.35 -0.86 21.42
C GLY A 519 -24.34 -0.67 19.89
N LYS A 520 -23.71 0.40 19.39
CA LYS A 520 -23.56 0.73 17.96
C LYS A 520 -22.14 0.57 17.44
N ALA A 521 -21.22 0.09 18.28
CA ALA A 521 -19.90 -0.31 17.82
C ALA A 521 -20.06 -1.37 16.72
N LYS A 522 -19.27 -1.25 15.65
CA LYS A 522 -19.26 -2.26 14.58
C LYS A 522 -18.86 -3.61 15.18
N GLU A 523 -19.57 -4.66 14.78
CA GLU A 523 -19.18 -6.06 15.04
C GLU A 523 -17.76 -6.34 14.51
N GLU A 524 -17.18 -7.46 14.95
CA GLU A 524 -15.86 -7.90 14.52
C GLU A 524 -15.71 -7.76 13.00
N TYR A 525 -14.63 -7.08 12.59
CA TYR A 525 -14.38 -6.83 11.18
C TYR A 525 -14.08 -8.16 10.48
N ILE A 526 -15.08 -8.73 9.81
CA ILE A 526 -14.88 -9.84 8.89
C ILE A 526 -14.40 -9.26 7.55
N LYS A 527 -13.39 -9.89 6.96
CA LYS A 527 -12.84 -9.43 5.69
C LYS A 527 -13.87 -9.60 4.58
N LYS A 528 -14.23 -8.51 3.89
CA LYS A 528 -15.20 -8.58 2.78
C LYS A 528 -14.84 -9.61 1.70
N ASP A 529 -13.55 -9.81 1.46
CA ASP A 529 -13.03 -10.71 0.42
C ASP A 529 -13.30 -12.20 0.72
N ILE A 530 -13.74 -12.55 1.93
CA ILE A 530 -14.11 -13.92 2.32
C ILE A 530 -15.63 -14.10 2.49
N TYR A 531 -16.45 -13.07 2.22
CA TYR A 531 -17.89 -13.23 2.25
C TYR A 531 -18.36 -14.05 1.04
N PRO A 532 -19.26 -15.04 1.22
CA PRO A 532 -19.73 -15.88 0.12
C PRO A 532 -20.23 -15.10 -1.10
N ALA A 533 -20.97 -14.00 -0.88
CA ALA A 533 -21.46 -13.14 -1.96
C ALA A 533 -20.34 -12.43 -2.74
N GLU A 534 -19.29 -11.97 -2.06
CA GLU A 534 -18.14 -11.32 -2.72
C GLU A 534 -17.25 -12.36 -3.42
N ILE A 535 -17.14 -13.58 -2.89
CA ILE A 535 -16.46 -14.70 -3.53
C ILE A 535 -17.16 -15.06 -4.85
N GLN A 536 -18.48 -15.26 -4.82
CA GLN A 536 -19.26 -15.58 -6.02
C GLN A 536 -19.15 -14.45 -7.05
N LYS A 537 -19.30 -13.20 -6.62
CA LYS A 537 -19.17 -12.04 -7.51
C LYS A 537 -17.79 -11.95 -8.16
N PHE A 538 -16.73 -12.29 -7.43
CA PHE A 538 -15.38 -12.32 -8.01
C PHE A 538 -15.26 -13.43 -9.06
N GLU A 539 -15.77 -14.63 -8.76
CA GLU A 539 -15.80 -15.77 -9.68
C GLU A 539 -16.58 -15.44 -10.97
N ASP A 540 -17.76 -14.83 -10.85
CA ASP A 540 -18.58 -14.41 -11.98
C ASP A 540 -17.82 -13.41 -12.86
N MET A 541 -17.14 -12.43 -12.25
CA MET A 541 -16.33 -11.46 -13.00
C MET A 541 -15.14 -12.11 -13.73
N VAL A 542 -14.48 -13.10 -13.12
CA VAL A 542 -13.40 -13.85 -13.79
C VAL A 542 -13.96 -14.61 -14.99
N ASN A 543 -15.10 -15.30 -14.84
CA ASN A 543 -15.73 -16.05 -15.93
C ASN A 543 -16.20 -15.13 -17.06
N ILE A 544 -16.73 -13.95 -16.76
CA ILE A 544 -17.08 -12.95 -17.79
C ILE A 544 -15.82 -12.55 -18.58
N VAL A 545 -14.71 -12.25 -17.91
CA VAL A 545 -13.45 -11.89 -18.59
C VAL A 545 -12.90 -13.04 -19.44
N VAL A 546 -12.92 -14.28 -18.92
CA VAL A 546 -12.53 -15.48 -19.68
C VAL A 546 -13.35 -15.59 -20.97
N ASN A 547 -14.68 -15.45 -20.85
CA ASN A 547 -15.59 -15.50 -22.00
C ASN A 547 -15.33 -14.35 -22.99
N THR A 548 -15.12 -13.12 -22.50
CA THR A 548 -14.78 -11.96 -23.34
C THR A 548 -13.51 -12.21 -24.13
N ILE A 549 -12.42 -12.65 -23.50
CA ILE A 549 -11.15 -12.94 -24.19
C ILE A 549 -11.33 -14.10 -25.19
N THR A 550 -12.14 -15.10 -24.85
CA THR A 550 -12.43 -16.24 -25.76
C THR A 550 -13.23 -15.83 -26.99
N SER A 551 -14.12 -14.83 -26.86
CA SER A 551 -14.81 -14.22 -28.01
C SER A 551 -13.94 -13.27 -28.83
N MET A 552 -12.81 -12.86 -28.28
CA MET A 552 -11.75 -12.10 -28.95
C MET A 552 -10.68 -13.08 -29.47
N ILE A 553 -9.43 -12.64 -29.60
CA ILE A 553 -8.30 -13.52 -29.88
C ILE A 553 -7.72 -14.00 -28.55
N ASN A 554 -7.79 -15.30 -28.29
CA ASN A 554 -7.10 -15.87 -27.14
C ASN A 554 -5.57 -15.83 -27.39
N PRO A 555 -4.79 -15.12 -26.54
CA PRO A 555 -3.35 -14.96 -26.76
C PRO A 555 -2.55 -16.26 -26.68
N PHE A 556 -3.13 -17.33 -26.14
CA PHE A 556 -2.44 -18.61 -25.95
C PHE A 556 -2.78 -19.66 -27.01
N THR A 557 -3.83 -19.45 -27.81
CA THR A 557 -4.22 -20.36 -28.90
C THR A 557 -3.90 -19.80 -30.29
N SER A 558 -3.70 -18.48 -30.40
CA SER A 558 -3.30 -17.83 -31.66
C SER A 558 -2.01 -18.46 -32.18
N ARG A 559 -1.91 -18.68 -33.50
CA ARG A 559 -0.73 -19.23 -34.16
C ARG A 559 -0.01 -18.21 -35.05
N GLU A 560 -0.27 -16.94 -34.82
CA GLU A 560 0.33 -15.85 -35.58
C GLU A 560 1.78 -15.61 -35.14
N ASP A 561 2.68 -15.46 -36.11
CA ASP A 561 4.11 -15.17 -35.86
C ASP A 561 4.34 -13.72 -35.40
N MET A 562 3.38 -12.84 -35.68
CA MET A 562 3.43 -11.42 -35.31
C MET A 562 2.66 -11.13 -34.03
N LEU A 563 3.01 -10.02 -33.37
CA LEU A 563 2.29 -9.51 -32.22
C LEU A 563 0.92 -8.98 -32.66
N VAL A 564 -0.14 -9.54 -32.09
CA VAL A 564 -1.52 -9.19 -32.41
C VAL A 564 -2.18 -8.47 -31.25
N ASN A 565 -2.90 -7.39 -31.55
CA ASN A 565 -3.84 -6.79 -30.62
C ASN A 565 -5.02 -7.74 -30.43
N ILE A 566 -5.21 -8.25 -29.22
CA ILE A 566 -6.10 -9.38 -29.02
C ILE A 566 -7.59 -9.03 -29.13
N SER A 567 -7.96 -7.75 -29.02
CA SER A 567 -9.35 -7.32 -29.20
C SER A 567 -9.72 -7.02 -30.65
N SER A 568 -8.79 -6.50 -31.45
CA SER A 568 -9.07 -6.03 -32.82
C SER A 568 -8.52 -6.95 -33.92
N GLY A 569 -7.56 -7.81 -33.61
CA GLY A 569 -6.83 -8.59 -34.61
C GLY A 569 -5.80 -7.81 -35.42
N ALA A 570 -5.59 -6.52 -35.11
CA ALA A 570 -4.57 -5.72 -35.79
C ALA A 570 -3.15 -6.18 -35.42
N TYR A 571 -2.28 -6.29 -36.43
CA TYR A 571 -0.86 -6.59 -36.24
C TYR A 571 -0.08 -5.35 -35.83
N ALA A 572 0.87 -5.53 -34.90
CA ALA A 572 1.85 -4.51 -34.59
C ALA A 572 2.84 -4.34 -35.77
N THR A 573 3.32 -3.12 -35.99
CA THR A 573 4.47 -2.91 -36.88
C THR A 573 5.73 -3.54 -36.31
N ASP A 574 6.69 -3.92 -37.15
CA ASP A 574 7.98 -4.50 -36.71
C ASP A 574 8.70 -3.65 -35.65
N ALA A 575 8.66 -2.32 -35.81
CA ALA A 575 9.27 -1.39 -34.87
C ALA A 575 8.60 -1.45 -33.48
N VAL A 576 7.26 -1.49 -33.45
CA VAL A 576 6.49 -1.59 -32.19
C VAL A 576 6.68 -2.97 -31.56
N GLN A 577 6.67 -4.04 -32.34
CA GLN A 577 6.91 -5.39 -31.84
C GLN A 577 8.31 -5.52 -31.23
N LEU A 578 9.34 -5.01 -31.90
CA LEU A 578 10.71 -5.03 -31.40
C LEU A 578 10.85 -4.26 -30.08
N ASP A 579 10.22 -3.09 -29.97
CA ASP A 579 10.23 -2.28 -28.74
C ASP A 579 9.55 -3.02 -27.57
N LEU A 580 8.33 -3.53 -27.79
CA LEU A 580 7.54 -4.20 -26.75
C LEU A 580 8.17 -5.52 -26.27
N THR A 581 8.75 -6.30 -27.18
CA THR A 581 9.38 -7.60 -26.86
C THR A 581 10.71 -7.40 -26.12
N ARG A 582 11.47 -6.36 -26.44
CA ARG A 582 12.77 -6.08 -25.80
C ARG A 582 12.67 -5.22 -24.54
N ALA A 583 11.52 -4.63 -24.23
CA ALA A 583 11.34 -3.70 -23.12
C ALA A 583 11.98 -4.15 -21.80
N LYS A 584 11.76 -5.41 -21.37
CA LYS A 584 12.33 -5.94 -20.11
C LYS A 584 13.85 -6.00 -20.14
N ILE A 585 14.43 -6.44 -21.26
CA ILE A 585 15.89 -6.55 -21.46
C ILE A 585 16.49 -5.14 -21.47
N LEU A 586 15.93 -4.21 -22.23
CA LEU A 586 16.39 -2.81 -22.28
C LEU A 586 16.33 -2.16 -20.90
N GLY A 587 15.27 -2.44 -20.12
CA GLY A 587 15.13 -1.96 -18.76
C GLY A 587 16.19 -2.54 -17.80
N LYS A 588 16.54 -3.83 -17.97
CA LYS A 588 17.62 -4.47 -17.20
C LYS A 588 18.99 -3.90 -17.57
N ASP A 589 19.28 -3.79 -18.86
CA ASP A 589 20.54 -3.21 -19.35
C ASP A 589 20.72 -1.77 -18.86
N ALA A 590 19.63 -0.98 -18.83
CA ALA A 590 19.63 0.37 -18.30
C ALA A 590 19.86 0.38 -16.79
N TYR A 591 19.19 -0.51 -16.05
CA TYR A 591 19.39 -0.66 -14.61
C TYR A 591 20.84 -1.03 -14.29
N GLU A 592 21.41 -2.07 -14.91
CA GLU A 592 22.78 -2.53 -14.69
C GLU A 592 23.85 -1.47 -14.97
N LYS A 593 23.61 -0.55 -15.92
CA LYS A 593 24.50 0.60 -16.17
C LYS A 593 24.43 1.70 -15.10
N THR A 594 23.39 1.69 -14.28
CA THR A 594 23.14 2.67 -13.21
C THR A 594 23.35 2.12 -11.79
N SER A 595 23.53 0.80 -11.67
CA SER A 595 23.68 0.05 -10.42
C SER A 595 25.10 0.04 -9.88
#